data_AF-A0A090IDU3-F1
#
_entry.id   AF-A0A090IDU3-F1
#
_cell.length_a   1.000
_cell.length_b   1.000
_cell.length_c   1.000
_cell.angle_alpha   90.00
_cell.angle_beta   90.00
_cell.angle_gamma   90.00
#
_symmetry.space_group_name_H-M   'P 1'
#
loop_
_entity.id
_entity.type
_entity.pdbx_description
1 polymer ?
#
loop_
_entity_poly.entity_id
_entity_poly.type
_entity_poly.pdbx_seq_one_letter_code
_entity_poly.pdbx_strand_id
1 'polypeptide(L)'
;MITRSVITGFDLALPFIEWMIIPYLSSVIYFLLAFFYIDEPKKYQQLNQNMLFAALISGWCFYLYPLYFGSIELVSSYPWKLGFDGVYFFDKPYNQAPSLHIVYGILLWFSLLGRFNRAVNWVITMGITLMLVSTLFTYQHRIIDVLSGLVVSVGVLGFTRYCLLSYLSQIYLSLTSTCWLLSMILTSFNPMLSLLFGYLSIGFGLLFIAYFMNKPYALGKRCDGKVGMAHLICLFPYRFMYWFMWNIRSLVDKQPVVSVLPWLSVGRRLSMMDKPRNFTHVIDLSSELSLMSTLHYDDAYQGENQYRCLPLLDLQPITMADAVLFCESLEVIKNSNEAFSVYVHCTMGISRSYAMIASYLVWSGECEPCKVKAYLSTLNPHAMLRERYLEQELLQKLSEYSVERGK
;
A
#
# COMPACT_ATOMS: atom_id res chain seq x y z
N MET A 1 -17.88 13.65 27.45
CA MET A 1 -19.31 13.32 27.57
C MET A 1 -19.43 11.80 27.41
N ILE A 2 -19.25 11.07 28.50
CA ILE A 2 -19.30 9.59 28.52
C ILE A 2 -20.64 9.24 29.16
N THR A 3 -21.64 8.83 28.37
CA THR A 3 -23.04 8.83 28.83
C THR A 3 -23.82 7.54 28.56
N ARG A 4 -23.18 6.44 28.14
CA ARG A 4 -23.92 5.19 27.85
C ARG A 4 -23.19 3.96 28.36
N SER A 5 -23.64 3.44 29.51
CA SER A 5 -23.35 2.07 29.93
C SER A 5 -24.40 1.15 29.28
N VAL A 6 -23.95 0.13 28.56
CA VAL A 6 -24.83 -0.88 27.94
C VAL A 6 -24.56 -2.22 28.61
N ILE A 7 -25.07 -2.40 29.82
CA ILE A 7 -24.92 -3.66 30.56
C ILE A 7 -26.19 -4.49 30.35
N THR A 8 -26.03 -5.72 29.86
CA THR A 8 -27.15 -6.65 29.71
C THR A 8 -27.34 -7.49 30.97
N GLY A 9 -28.54 -8.06 31.17
CA GLY A 9 -28.78 -8.98 32.28
C GLY A 9 -27.90 -10.24 32.24
N PHE A 10 -27.41 -10.63 31.06
CA PHE A 10 -26.47 -11.73 30.91
C PHE A 10 -25.07 -11.36 31.42
N ASP A 11 -24.61 -10.13 31.20
CA ASP A 11 -23.30 -9.67 31.70
C ASP A 11 -23.24 -9.71 33.23
N LEU A 12 -24.38 -9.51 33.90
CA LEU A 12 -24.50 -9.57 35.36
C LEU A 12 -24.58 -11.00 35.90
N ALA A 13 -24.93 -11.98 35.06
CA ALA A 13 -25.08 -13.38 35.46
C ALA A 13 -23.77 -14.17 35.34
N LEU A 14 -22.79 -13.67 34.58
CA LEU A 14 -21.49 -14.32 34.42
C LEU A 14 -20.67 -14.19 35.70
N PRO A 15 -20.04 -15.27 36.19
CA PRO A 15 -19.15 -15.18 37.34
C PRO A 15 -17.79 -14.56 36.95
N PHE A 16 -17.20 -13.82 37.88
CA PHE A 16 -15.80 -13.39 37.75
C PHE A 16 -14.86 -14.56 38.09
N ILE A 17 -13.86 -14.82 37.24
CA ILE A 17 -12.89 -15.91 37.42
C ILE A 17 -11.47 -15.37 37.27
N GLU A 18 -10.76 -15.23 38.39
CA GLU A 18 -9.46 -14.54 38.43
C GLU A 18 -8.37 -15.18 37.56
N TRP A 19 -8.27 -16.52 37.54
CA TRP A 19 -7.21 -17.20 36.80
C TRP A 19 -7.33 -17.06 35.28
N MET A 20 -8.52 -16.66 34.78
CA MET A 20 -8.75 -16.37 33.35
C MET A 20 -7.91 -15.20 32.84
N ILE A 21 -7.24 -14.46 33.73
CA ILE A 21 -6.26 -13.45 33.34
C ILE A 21 -5.06 -14.04 32.58
N ILE A 22 -4.69 -15.31 32.83
CA ILE A 22 -3.60 -15.98 32.09
C ILE A 22 -3.97 -16.12 30.60
N PRO A 23 -5.07 -16.81 30.23
CA PRO A 23 -5.43 -16.93 28.83
C PRO A 23 -5.72 -15.57 28.19
N TYR A 24 -6.23 -14.59 28.95
CA TYR A 24 -6.42 -13.22 28.46
C TYR A 24 -5.12 -12.60 27.95
N LEU A 25 -4.06 -12.65 28.78
CA LEU A 25 -2.74 -12.10 28.45
C LEU A 25 -2.01 -12.88 27.34
N SER A 26 -2.46 -14.08 27.00
CA SER A 26 -1.83 -14.90 25.95
C SER A 26 -2.02 -14.34 24.53
N SER A 27 -2.85 -13.32 24.33
CA SER A 27 -3.09 -12.66 23.03
C SER A 27 -1.79 -12.27 22.32
N VAL A 28 -0.80 -11.72 23.07
CA VAL A 28 0.52 -11.31 22.56
C VAL A 28 1.29 -12.48 21.94
N ILE A 29 1.16 -13.68 22.51
CA ILE A 29 1.86 -14.88 22.00
C ILE A 29 1.39 -15.21 20.59
N TYR A 30 0.08 -15.12 20.32
CA TYR A 30 -0.46 -15.41 18.99
C TYR A 30 -0.07 -14.37 17.96
N PHE A 31 0.08 -13.10 18.36
CA PHE A 31 0.66 -12.07 17.49
C PHE A 31 2.10 -12.41 17.10
N LEU A 32 2.93 -12.78 18.07
CA LEU A 32 4.31 -13.18 17.81
C LEU A 32 4.37 -14.41 16.91
N LEU A 33 3.54 -15.43 17.18
CA LEU A 33 3.44 -16.62 16.33
C LEU A 33 3.08 -16.26 14.88
N ALA A 34 2.06 -15.42 14.66
CA ALA A 34 1.69 -15.00 13.31
C ALA A 34 2.81 -14.23 12.61
N PHE A 35 3.53 -13.37 13.34
CA PHE A 35 4.66 -12.63 12.79
C PHE A 35 5.81 -13.55 12.33
N PHE A 36 6.16 -14.57 13.11
CA PHE A 36 7.28 -15.45 12.79
C PHE A 36 6.95 -16.59 11.82
N TYR A 37 5.71 -17.07 11.77
CA TYR A 37 5.32 -18.24 10.97
C TYR A 37 4.63 -17.91 9.64
N ILE A 38 4.29 -16.65 9.37
CA ILE A 38 3.75 -16.23 8.08
C ILE A 38 4.90 -15.73 7.20
N ASP A 39 5.38 -16.65 6.37
CA ASP A 39 6.49 -16.49 5.44
C ASP A 39 6.05 -16.05 4.02
N GLU A 40 4.86 -16.48 3.60
CA GLU A 40 4.35 -16.20 2.26
C GLU A 40 3.91 -14.73 2.10
N PRO A 41 4.47 -13.94 1.14
CA PRO A 41 4.18 -12.51 1.01
C PRO A 41 2.71 -12.17 0.80
N LYS A 42 1.97 -13.00 0.05
CA LYS A 42 0.53 -12.80 -0.20
C LYS A 42 -0.29 -12.98 1.08
N LYS A 43 0.03 -14.00 1.89
CA LYS A 43 -0.66 -14.24 3.17
C LYS A 43 -0.31 -13.20 4.22
N TYR A 44 0.94 -12.72 4.23
CA TYR A 44 1.34 -11.60 5.07
C TYR A 44 0.59 -10.31 4.69
N GLN A 45 0.45 -10.04 3.39
CA GLN A 45 -0.34 -8.91 2.88
C GLN A 45 -1.84 -9.03 3.25
N GLN A 46 -2.41 -10.24 3.21
CA GLN A 46 -3.78 -10.51 3.66
C GLN A 46 -3.94 -10.27 5.17
N LEU A 47 -3.01 -10.77 5.99
CA LEU A 47 -3.06 -10.54 7.44
C LEU A 47 -2.96 -9.05 7.75
N ASN A 48 -2.01 -8.32 7.13
CA ASN A 48 -1.88 -6.88 7.32
C ASN A 48 -3.15 -6.13 6.93
N GLN A 49 -3.77 -6.49 5.81
CA GLN A 49 -5.05 -5.92 5.39
C GLN A 49 -6.14 -6.17 6.45
N ASN A 50 -6.25 -7.41 6.93
CA ASN A 50 -7.25 -7.78 7.92
C ASN A 50 -7.07 -7.02 9.23
N MET A 51 -5.83 -6.96 9.74
CA MET A 51 -5.47 -6.21 10.94
C MET A 51 -5.76 -4.72 10.76
N LEU A 52 -5.43 -4.15 9.58
CA LEU A 52 -5.69 -2.76 9.27
C LEU A 52 -7.19 -2.45 9.27
N PHE A 53 -8.00 -3.23 8.56
CA PHE A 53 -9.45 -3.01 8.54
C PHE A 53 -10.07 -3.14 9.93
N ALA A 54 -9.66 -4.14 10.70
CA ALA A 54 -10.06 -4.27 12.10
C ALA A 54 -9.73 -3.01 12.89
N ALA A 55 -8.48 -2.52 12.83
CA ALA A 55 -8.06 -1.32 13.54
C ALA A 55 -8.84 -0.07 13.11
N LEU A 56 -9.05 0.13 11.80
CA LEU A 56 -9.77 1.28 11.28
C LEU A 56 -11.25 1.25 11.66
N ILE A 57 -11.94 0.12 11.45
CA ILE A 57 -13.36 -0.03 11.79
C ILE A 57 -13.55 0.19 13.28
N SER A 58 -12.77 -0.50 14.13
CA SER A 58 -12.84 -0.33 15.57
C SER A 58 -12.54 1.10 16.00
N GLY A 59 -11.47 1.72 15.47
CA GLY A 59 -11.09 3.09 15.79
C GLY A 59 -12.18 4.12 15.46
N TRP A 60 -12.87 3.94 14.34
CA TRP A 60 -14.03 4.74 13.98
C TRP A 60 -15.23 4.51 14.90
N CYS A 61 -15.53 3.25 15.23
CA CYS A 61 -16.58 2.93 16.21
C CYS A 61 -16.29 3.57 17.57
N PHE A 62 -15.05 3.50 18.04
CA PHE A 62 -14.61 4.08 19.31
C PHE A 62 -14.73 5.61 19.33
N TYR A 63 -14.41 6.27 18.21
CA TYR A 63 -14.54 7.72 18.08
C TYR A 63 -16.01 8.16 18.07
N LEU A 64 -16.85 7.49 17.28
CA LEU A 64 -18.26 7.84 17.12
C LEU A 64 -19.12 7.45 18.32
N TYR A 65 -18.79 6.33 18.96
CA TYR A 65 -19.49 5.77 20.10
C TYR A 65 -18.49 5.37 21.19
N PRO A 66 -17.94 6.33 21.95
CA PRO A 66 -17.00 6.06 23.03
C PRO A 66 -17.73 5.43 24.21
N LEU A 67 -17.88 4.10 24.16
CA LEU A 67 -18.53 3.32 25.19
C LEU A 67 -17.63 3.22 26.41
N TYR A 68 -18.24 3.37 27.58
CA TYR A 68 -17.59 3.19 28.87
C TYR A 68 -18.41 2.22 29.68
N PHE A 69 -17.76 1.16 30.12
CA PHE A 69 -18.38 0.18 30.99
C PHE A 69 -17.71 0.35 32.33
N GLY A 70 -18.45 0.93 33.28
CA GLY A 70 -17.94 1.25 34.62
C GLY A 70 -17.17 0.07 35.23
N SER A 71 -16.07 0.38 35.90
CA SER A 71 -15.29 -0.62 36.62
C SER A 71 -16.08 -1.11 37.82
N ILE A 72 -16.44 -2.39 37.83
CA ILE A 72 -16.82 -3.07 39.06
C ILE A 72 -15.54 -3.15 39.91
N GLU A 73 -15.59 -2.79 41.20
CA GLU A 73 -14.45 -3.03 42.09
C GLU A 73 -14.18 -4.53 42.15
N LEU A 74 -13.12 -4.95 41.44
CA LEU A 74 -12.68 -6.33 41.42
C LEU A 74 -11.75 -6.55 42.63
N VAL A 75 -12.25 -7.27 43.63
CA VAL A 75 -11.37 -7.83 44.66
C VAL A 75 -10.71 -9.06 44.03
N SER A 76 -9.47 -8.90 43.56
CA SER A 76 -8.65 -10.01 43.04
C SER A 76 -7.61 -10.46 44.07
N SER A 77 -7.42 -11.76 44.21
CA SER A 77 -6.43 -12.33 45.13
C SER A 77 -5.02 -12.33 44.51
N TYR A 78 -4.00 -12.36 45.37
CA TYR A 78 -2.65 -12.71 44.93
C TYR A 78 -2.64 -14.19 44.50
N PRO A 79 -1.95 -14.58 43.42
CA PRO A 79 -1.06 -13.77 42.56
C PRO A 79 -1.75 -13.09 41.37
N TRP A 80 -3.03 -13.38 41.11
CA TRP A 80 -3.78 -12.95 39.92
C TRP A 80 -3.83 -11.43 39.75
N LYS A 81 -3.88 -10.71 40.88
CA LYS A 81 -3.83 -9.25 40.91
C LYS A 81 -2.69 -8.65 40.07
N LEU A 82 -1.51 -9.29 40.02
CA LEU A 82 -0.39 -8.82 39.19
C LEU A 82 -0.75 -8.75 37.69
N GLY A 83 -1.51 -9.74 37.20
CA GLY A 83 -1.99 -9.77 35.83
C GLY A 83 -3.03 -8.68 35.57
N PHE A 84 -3.98 -8.50 36.48
CA PHE A 84 -5.01 -7.46 36.37
C PHE A 84 -4.42 -6.05 36.44
N ASP A 85 -3.49 -5.79 37.37
CA ASP A 85 -2.78 -4.51 37.47
C ASP A 85 -2.02 -4.20 36.17
N GLY A 86 -1.40 -5.22 35.56
CA GLY A 86 -0.76 -5.11 34.25
C GLY A 86 -1.74 -4.79 33.12
N VAL A 87 -2.91 -5.45 33.09
CA VAL A 87 -3.96 -5.17 32.10
C VAL A 87 -4.50 -3.75 32.24
N TYR A 88 -4.79 -3.27 33.46
CA TYR A 88 -5.32 -1.92 33.67
C TYR A 88 -4.41 -0.79 33.16
N PHE A 89 -3.10 -1.05 33.02
CA PHE A 89 -2.18 -0.10 32.43
C PHE A 89 -2.36 0.06 30.91
N PHE A 90 -2.62 -1.04 30.20
CA PHE A 90 -2.68 -1.08 28.73
C PHE A 90 -4.10 -1.12 28.16
N ASP A 91 -5.03 -1.77 28.85
CA ASP A 91 -6.41 -1.98 28.44
C ASP A 91 -7.34 -1.35 29.48
N LYS A 92 -7.81 -0.15 29.16
CA LYS A 92 -8.67 0.64 30.04
C LYS A 92 -10.14 0.37 29.71
N PRO A 93 -11.07 0.58 30.66
CA PRO A 93 -12.49 0.23 30.50
C PRO A 93 -13.29 1.23 29.62
N TYR A 94 -12.68 1.70 28.52
CA TYR A 94 -13.31 2.55 27.53
C TYR A 94 -13.06 1.99 26.12
N ASN A 95 -13.92 2.34 25.16
CA ASN A 95 -13.78 1.97 23.75
C ASN A 95 -13.69 0.44 23.54
N GLN A 96 -14.64 -0.29 24.12
CA GLN A 96 -14.60 -1.77 24.13
C GLN A 96 -15.34 -2.43 22.97
N ALA A 97 -16.36 -1.78 22.39
CA ALA A 97 -17.11 -2.33 21.25
C ALA A 97 -16.67 -1.68 19.92
N PRO A 98 -16.20 -2.45 18.92
CA PRO A 98 -15.98 -3.90 18.91
C PRO A 98 -14.70 -4.36 19.64
N SER A 99 -14.76 -5.54 20.26
CA SER A 99 -13.63 -6.08 21.03
C SER A 99 -12.46 -6.46 20.13
N LEU A 100 -11.35 -5.73 20.23
CA LEU A 100 -10.13 -6.02 19.45
C LEU A 100 -9.49 -7.37 19.82
N HIS A 101 -9.63 -7.84 21.06
CA HIS A 101 -9.20 -9.20 21.45
C HIS A 101 -9.94 -10.26 20.64
N ILE A 102 -11.25 -10.07 20.46
CA ILE A 102 -12.06 -10.97 19.65
C ILE A 102 -11.70 -10.88 18.18
N VAL A 103 -11.63 -9.65 17.65
CA VAL A 103 -11.33 -9.43 16.24
C VAL A 103 -9.96 -10.00 15.87
N TYR A 104 -8.91 -9.59 16.58
CA TYR A 104 -7.57 -10.06 16.29
C TYR A 104 -7.39 -11.55 16.59
N GLY A 105 -8.00 -12.08 17.66
CA GLY A 105 -7.96 -13.51 17.96
C GLY A 105 -8.48 -14.36 16.82
N ILE A 106 -9.63 -14.01 16.24
CA ILE A 106 -10.21 -14.73 15.12
C ILE A 106 -9.35 -14.59 13.85
N LEU A 107 -8.90 -13.38 13.54
CA LEU A 107 -8.07 -13.12 12.35
C LEU A 107 -6.72 -13.86 12.43
N LEU A 108 -6.09 -13.89 13.61
CA LEU A 108 -4.85 -14.64 13.86
C LEU A 108 -5.09 -16.14 13.78
N TRP A 109 -6.19 -16.64 14.34
CA TRP A 109 -6.56 -18.05 14.23
C TRP A 109 -6.66 -18.50 12.77
N PHE A 110 -7.44 -17.80 11.95
CA PHE A 110 -7.55 -18.11 10.52
C PHE A 110 -6.21 -18.05 9.78
N SER A 111 -5.30 -17.17 10.20
CA SER A 111 -3.99 -17.01 9.56
C SER A 111 -2.98 -18.10 9.96
N LEU A 112 -3.12 -18.66 11.17
CA LEU A 112 -2.27 -19.72 11.72
C LEU A 112 -2.80 -21.13 11.44
N LEU A 113 -4.09 -21.28 11.13
CA LEU A 113 -4.72 -22.56 10.83
C LEU A 113 -3.99 -23.29 9.69
N GLY A 114 -3.70 -24.58 9.91
CA GLY A 114 -3.06 -25.44 8.91
C GLY A 114 -1.57 -25.20 8.69
N ARG A 115 -0.94 -24.29 9.45
CA ARG A 115 0.50 -24.03 9.37
C ARG A 115 1.35 -25.01 10.17
N PHE A 116 0.77 -25.63 11.19
CA PHE A 116 1.45 -26.59 12.05
C PHE A 116 0.89 -27.99 11.87
N ASN A 117 1.50 -28.96 12.55
CA ASN A 117 0.93 -30.30 12.66
C ASN A 117 -0.45 -30.26 13.37
N ARG A 118 -1.22 -31.35 13.26
CA ARG A 118 -2.59 -31.41 13.81
C ARG A 118 -2.65 -31.12 15.31
N ALA A 119 -1.69 -31.63 16.08
CA ALA A 119 -1.65 -31.43 17.53
C ALA A 119 -1.44 -29.96 17.91
N VAL A 120 -0.46 -29.29 17.30
CA VAL A 120 -0.16 -27.87 17.56
C VAL A 120 -1.30 -26.97 17.08
N ASN A 121 -1.89 -27.23 15.91
CA ASN A 121 -3.07 -26.48 15.47
C ASN A 121 -4.24 -26.61 16.44
N TRP A 122 -4.43 -27.79 17.03
CA TRP A 122 -5.46 -28.01 18.04
C TRP A 122 -5.17 -27.22 19.32
N VAL A 123 -3.91 -27.23 19.80
CA VAL A 123 -3.48 -26.41 20.95
C VAL A 123 -3.69 -24.92 20.69
N ILE A 124 -3.31 -24.41 19.51
CA ILE A 124 -3.53 -23.00 19.14
C ILE A 124 -5.03 -22.68 19.08
N THR A 125 -5.85 -23.56 18.50
CA THR A 125 -7.29 -23.35 18.40
C THR A 125 -7.95 -23.31 19.78
N MET A 126 -7.62 -24.27 20.65
CA MET A 126 -8.13 -24.29 22.02
C MET A 126 -7.63 -23.10 22.83
N GLY A 127 -6.35 -22.73 22.66
CA GLY A 127 -5.74 -21.60 23.35
C GLY A 127 -6.35 -20.26 22.93
N ILE A 128 -6.58 -20.02 21.64
CA ILE A 128 -7.28 -18.83 21.15
C ILE A 128 -8.73 -18.85 21.65
N THR A 129 -9.43 -19.97 21.54
CA THR A 129 -10.81 -20.08 22.05
C THR A 129 -10.89 -19.74 23.53
N LEU A 130 -9.97 -20.25 24.35
CA LEU A 130 -9.89 -19.94 25.77
C LEU A 130 -9.57 -18.46 26.01
N MET A 131 -8.67 -17.86 25.22
CA MET A 131 -8.37 -16.43 25.27
C MET A 131 -9.61 -15.59 24.93
N LEU A 132 -10.38 -15.95 23.90
CA LEU A 132 -11.63 -15.27 23.55
C LEU A 132 -12.66 -15.36 24.67
N VAL A 133 -12.88 -16.55 25.23
CA VAL A 133 -13.82 -16.78 26.33
C VAL A 133 -13.38 -16.03 27.60
N SER A 134 -12.08 -15.98 27.87
CA SER A 134 -11.54 -15.33 29.06
C SER A 134 -11.90 -13.85 29.15
N THR A 135 -12.10 -13.17 28.02
CA THR A 135 -12.46 -11.74 27.97
C THR A 135 -13.75 -11.42 28.75
N LEU A 136 -14.70 -12.35 28.78
CA LEU A 136 -15.97 -12.22 29.50
C LEU A 136 -15.79 -12.49 31.00
N PHE A 137 -15.03 -13.53 31.36
CA PHE A 137 -14.86 -13.95 32.76
C PHE A 137 -13.86 -13.09 33.56
N THR A 138 -13.02 -12.32 32.87
CA THR A 138 -12.18 -11.27 33.48
C THR A 138 -12.91 -9.93 33.63
N TYR A 139 -14.18 -9.86 33.20
CA TYR A 139 -14.98 -8.63 33.09
C TYR A 139 -14.31 -7.52 32.25
N GLN A 140 -13.35 -7.88 31.40
CA GLN A 140 -12.69 -6.92 30.52
C GLN A 140 -13.57 -6.56 29.32
N HIS A 141 -14.39 -7.50 28.82
CA HIS A 141 -15.32 -7.26 27.72
C HIS A 141 -16.73 -7.71 28.11
N ARG A 142 -17.73 -7.06 27.54
CA ARG A 142 -19.15 -7.42 27.64
C ARG A 142 -19.59 -8.19 26.41
N ILE A 143 -20.74 -8.86 26.51
CA ILE A 143 -21.28 -9.68 25.41
C ILE A 143 -21.44 -8.86 24.12
N ILE A 144 -21.84 -7.59 24.23
CA ILE A 144 -22.01 -6.71 23.07
C ILE A 144 -20.68 -6.43 22.35
N ASP A 145 -19.57 -6.32 23.10
CA ASP A 145 -18.23 -6.09 22.57
C ASP A 145 -17.75 -7.33 21.80
N VAL A 146 -18.08 -8.52 22.33
CA VAL A 146 -17.77 -9.81 21.70
C VAL A 146 -18.58 -10.02 20.43
N LEU A 147 -19.89 -9.77 20.46
CA LEU A 147 -20.76 -9.92 19.29
C LEU A 147 -20.38 -8.94 18.18
N SER A 148 -20.13 -7.67 18.51
CA SER A 148 -19.67 -6.69 17.53
C SER A 148 -18.28 -7.04 16.98
N GLY A 149 -17.37 -7.56 17.81
CA GLY A 149 -16.09 -8.11 17.36
C GLY A 149 -16.23 -9.28 16.39
N LEU A 150 -17.16 -10.20 16.63
CA LEU A 150 -17.48 -11.30 15.71
C LEU A 150 -17.96 -10.78 14.35
N VAL A 151 -18.89 -9.82 14.36
CA VAL A 151 -19.43 -9.20 13.13
C VAL A 151 -18.31 -8.55 12.31
N VAL A 152 -17.45 -7.76 12.96
CA VAL A 152 -16.30 -7.14 12.29
C VAL A 152 -15.35 -8.19 11.74
N SER A 153 -15.05 -9.25 12.49
CA SER A 153 -14.17 -10.34 12.03
C SER A 153 -14.69 -11.01 10.77
N VAL A 154 -15.98 -11.38 10.76
CA VAL A 154 -16.61 -12.03 9.61
C VAL A 154 -16.64 -11.08 8.40
N GLY A 155 -16.97 -9.80 8.62
CA GLY A 155 -16.99 -8.80 7.56
C GLY A 155 -15.61 -8.60 6.92
N VAL A 156 -14.56 -8.48 7.74
CA VAL A 156 -13.18 -8.32 7.29
C VAL A 156 -12.69 -9.55 6.51
N LEU A 157 -12.90 -10.76 7.05
CA LEU A 157 -12.53 -12.00 6.37
C LEU A 157 -13.30 -12.18 5.05
N GLY A 158 -14.59 -11.84 5.04
CA GLY A 158 -15.43 -11.86 3.86
C GLY A 158 -14.92 -10.90 2.77
N PHE A 159 -14.60 -9.66 3.14
CA PHE A 159 -14.05 -8.67 2.21
C PHE A 159 -12.72 -9.10 1.61
N THR A 160 -11.76 -9.53 2.45
CA THR A 160 -10.41 -9.90 2.01
C THR A 160 -10.39 -11.13 1.12
N ARG A 161 -11.41 -12.00 1.20
CA ARG A 161 -11.57 -13.12 0.27
C ARG A 161 -11.80 -12.68 -1.18
N TYR A 162 -12.50 -11.56 -1.39
CA TYR A 162 -12.83 -11.05 -2.73
C TYR A 162 -11.87 -9.98 -3.20
N CYS A 163 -11.30 -9.19 -2.28
CA CYS A 163 -10.48 -8.05 -2.62
C CYS A 163 -9.21 -8.01 -1.77
N LEU A 164 -8.05 -8.22 -2.41
CA LEU A 164 -6.75 -8.02 -1.80
C LEU A 164 -6.12 -6.72 -2.32
N LEU A 165 -6.06 -5.72 -1.45
CA LEU A 165 -5.47 -4.41 -1.72
C LEU A 165 -3.96 -4.51 -1.82
N SER A 166 -3.35 -3.78 -2.76
CA SER A 166 -1.89 -3.61 -2.83
C SER A 166 -1.35 -2.96 -1.53
N TYR A 167 -0.10 -3.25 -1.18
CA TYR A 167 0.51 -2.74 0.07
C TYR A 167 0.44 -1.19 0.18
N LEU A 168 0.67 -0.50 -0.94
CA LEU A 168 0.55 0.97 -0.99
C LEU A 168 -0.89 1.43 -0.79
N SER A 169 -1.88 0.72 -1.35
CA SER A 169 -3.29 1.04 -1.11
C SER A 169 -3.63 0.89 0.38
N GLN A 170 -3.12 -0.14 1.05
CA GLN A 170 -3.31 -0.31 2.50
C GLN A 170 -2.70 0.86 3.29
N ILE A 171 -1.49 1.31 2.94
CA ILE A 171 -0.85 2.48 3.57
C ILE A 171 -1.67 3.75 3.33
N TYR A 172 -2.09 4.02 2.09
CA TYR A 172 -2.85 5.24 1.81
C TYR A 172 -4.23 5.21 2.46
N LEU A 173 -4.87 4.05 2.56
CA LEU A 173 -6.12 3.86 3.31
C LEU A 173 -5.93 4.12 4.81
N SER A 174 -4.83 3.65 5.39
CA SER A 174 -4.53 3.88 6.80
C SER A 174 -4.27 5.37 7.07
N LEU A 175 -3.45 6.01 6.24
CA LEU A 175 -3.12 7.43 6.34
C LEU A 175 -4.34 8.32 6.13
N THR A 176 -5.17 8.08 5.11
CA THR A 176 -6.38 8.90 4.90
C THR A 176 -7.33 8.80 6.08
N SER A 177 -7.57 7.59 6.60
CA SER A 177 -8.49 7.36 7.72
C SER A 177 -7.96 7.96 9.02
N THR A 178 -6.68 7.76 9.34
CA THR A 178 -6.06 8.28 10.57
C THR A 178 -5.95 9.81 10.54
N CYS A 179 -5.54 10.40 9.42
CA CYS A 179 -5.53 11.85 9.27
C CYS A 179 -6.95 12.44 9.38
N TRP A 180 -7.97 11.75 8.84
CA TRP A 180 -9.34 12.22 8.99
C TRP A 180 -9.80 12.20 10.45
N LEU A 181 -9.58 11.08 11.16
CA LEU A 181 -9.91 10.98 12.58
C LEU A 181 -9.20 12.07 13.40
N LEU A 182 -7.91 12.28 13.13
CA LEU A 182 -7.13 13.30 13.82
C LEU A 182 -7.61 14.72 13.49
N SER A 183 -8.00 14.99 12.25
CA SER A 183 -8.64 16.25 11.85
C SER A 183 -9.89 16.53 12.69
N MET A 184 -10.78 15.55 12.82
CA MET A 184 -12.02 15.66 13.59
C MET A 184 -11.78 15.84 15.10
N ILE A 185 -10.80 15.13 15.67
CA ILE A 185 -10.42 15.30 17.08
C ILE A 185 -9.89 16.72 17.32
N LEU A 186 -9.04 17.23 16.42
CA LEU A 186 -8.38 18.51 16.59
C LEU A 186 -9.27 19.72 16.30
N THR A 187 -10.46 19.55 15.71
CA THR A 187 -11.36 20.65 15.36
C THR A 187 -11.65 21.56 16.56
N SER A 188 -11.83 20.98 17.75
CA SER A 188 -12.08 21.74 18.98
C SER A 188 -10.84 22.29 19.69
N PHE A 189 -9.64 21.80 19.36
CA PHE A 189 -8.39 22.19 20.04
C PHE A 189 -7.55 23.16 19.21
N ASN A 190 -7.37 22.89 17.92
CA ASN A 190 -6.60 23.72 17.00
C ASN A 190 -7.19 23.59 15.57
N PRO A 191 -7.98 24.58 15.12
CA PRO A 191 -8.65 24.49 13.82
C PRO A 191 -7.68 24.51 12.64
N MET A 192 -6.53 25.18 12.75
CA MET A 192 -5.52 25.19 11.69
C MET A 192 -4.90 23.80 11.50
N LEU A 193 -4.58 23.12 12.61
CA LEU A 193 -4.04 21.76 12.55
C LEU A 193 -5.11 20.77 12.07
N SER A 194 -6.37 20.96 12.48
CA SER A 194 -7.52 20.20 11.97
C SER A 194 -7.66 20.32 10.45
N LEU A 195 -7.58 21.54 9.90
CA LEU A 195 -7.60 21.77 8.46
C LEU A 195 -6.41 21.13 7.74
N LEU A 196 -5.20 21.20 8.31
CA LEU A 196 -4.01 20.54 7.75
C LEU A 196 -4.21 19.02 7.63
N PHE A 197 -4.67 18.36 8.70
CA PHE A 197 -4.91 16.92 8.66
C PHE A 197 -6.08 16.53 7.74
N GLY A 198 -7.12 17.36 7.67
CA GLY A 198 -8.22 17.17 6.70
C GLY A 198 -7.72 17.27 5.26
N TYR A 199 -6.87 18.25 4.98
CA TYR A 199 -6.20 18.41 3.69
C TYR A 199 -5.31 17.20 3.33
N LEU A 200 -4.47 16.74 4.26
CA LEU A 200 -3.64 15.54 4.06
C LEU A 200 -4.50 14.29 3.83
N SER A 201 -5.61 14.14 4.56
CA SER A 201 -6.54 13.03 4.39
C SER A 201 -7.11 12.96 2.97
N ILE A 202 -7.51 14.11 2.39
CA ILE A 202 -7.99 14.20 1.00
C ILE A 202 -6.89 13.75 0.02
N GLY A 203 -5.65 14.23 0.21
CA GLY A 203 -4.52 13.84 -0.62
C GLY A 203 -4.24 12.33 -0.57
N PHE A 204 -4.21 11.73 0.62
CA PHE A 204 -4.04 10.29 0.78
C PHE A 204 -5.24 9.48 0.25
N GLY A 205 -6.46 10.02 0.34
CA GLY A 205 -7.66 9.39 -0.22
C GLY A 205 -7.60 9.30 -1.75
N LEU A 206 -7.14 10.36 -2.42
CA LEU A 206 -6.90 10.34 -3.87
C LEU A 206 -5.80 9.35 -4.26
N LEU A 207 -4.72 9.28 -3.47
CA LEU A 207 -3.66 8.28 -3.68
C LEU A 207 -4.19 6.86 -3.48
N PHE A 208 -5.00 6.61 -2.45
CA PHE A 208 -5.65 5.33 -2.23
C PHE A 208 -6.47 4.94 -3.46
N ILE A 209 -7.31 5.82 -4.01
CA ILE A 209 -8.11 5.55 -5.20
C ILE A 209 -7.22 5.23 -6.41
N ALA A 210 -6.18 6.03 -6.65
CA ALA A 210 -5.26 5.83 -7.77
C ALA A 210 -4.60 4.44 -7.73
N TYR A 211 -4.07 4.07 -6.55
CA TYR A 211 -3.36 2.81 -6.33
C TYR A 211 -4.28 1.59 -6.20
N PHE A 212 -5.50 1.78 -5.70
CA PHE A 212 -6.52 0.74 -5.61
C PHE A 212 -7.02 0.34 -7.01
N MET A 213 -7.30 1.33 -7.85
CA MET A 213 -7.77 1.10 -9.22
C MET A 213 -6.64 0.77 -10.20
N ASN A 214 -5.39 0.90 -9.78
CA ASN A 214 -4.20 0.90 -10.64
C ASN A 214 -4.38 1.84 -11.87
N LYS A 215 -4.87 3.06 -11.63
CA LYS A 215 -5.13 4.07 -12.67
C LYS A 215 -4.23 5.29 -12.50
N PRO A 216 -3.11 5.38 -13.25
CA PRO A 216 -2.17 6.51 -13.18
C PRO A 216 -2.81 7.88 -13.44
N TYR A 217 -3.83 7.91 -14.30
CA TYR A 217 -4.58 9.13 -14.64
C TYR A 217 -5.34 9.75 -13.45
N ALA A 218 -5.62 8.98 -12.39
CA ALA A 218 -6.23 9.50 -11.17
C ALA A 218 -5.34 10.52 -10.44
N LEU A 219 -4.03 10.57 -10.74
CA LEU A 219 -3.15 11.64 -10.26
C LEU A 219 -3.35 12.96 -11.04
N GLY A 220 -4.13 12.97 -12.11
CA GLY A 220 -4.52 14.17 -12.84
C GLY A 220 -3.49 14.67 -13.86
N LYS A 221 -2.53 13.82 -14.26
CA LYS A 221 -1.60 14.12 -15.35
C LYS A 221 -2.27 13.83 -16.70
N ARG A 222 -2.27 14.83 -17.57
CA ARG A 222 -2.84 14.78 -18.93
C ARG A 222 -1.80 14.30 -19.95
N CYS A 223 -2.25 14.02 -21.17
CA CYS A 223 -1.39 13.58 -22.28
C CYS A 223 -0.30 14.59 -22.65
N ASP A 224 -0.57 15.90 -22.46
CA ASP A 224 0.40 17.00 -22.61
C ASP A 224 1.40 17.10 -21.45
N GLY A 225 1.38 16.15 -20.51
CA GLY A 225 2.23 16.11 -19.33
C GLY A 225 1.84 17.12 -18.25
N LYS A 226 0.88 18.01 -18.49
CA LYS A 226 0.44 19.02 -17.51
C LYS A 226 -0.55 18.41 -16.52
N VAL A 227 -0.61 19.01 -15.33
CA VAL A 227 -1.51 18.60 -14.24
C VAL A 227 -2.51 19.72 -13.99
N GLY A 228 -3.77 19.36 -13.77
CA GLY A 228 -4.81 20.34 -13.42
C GLY A 228 -4.60 20.95 -12.03
N MET A 229 -5.01 22.21 -11.83
CA MET A 229 -4.76 22.96 -10.60
C MET A 229 -5.32 22.27 -9.34
N ALA A 230 -6.52 21.68 -9.43
CA ALA A 230 -7.12 20.95 -8.30
C ALA A 230 -6.24 19.77 -7.85
N HIS A 231 -5.74 18.95 -8.79
CA HIS A 231 -4.85 17.84 -8.48
C HIS A 231 -3.48 18.31 -7.99
N LEU A 232 -3.00 19.46 -8.49
CA LEU A 232 -1.76 20.06 -8.01
C LEU A 232 -1.88 20.47 -6.53
N ILE A 233 -2.97 21.13 -6.16
CA ILE A 233 -3.23 21.56 -4.77
C ILE A 233 -3.46 20.34 -3.88
N CYS A 234 -4.37 19.42 -4.22
CA CYS A 234 -4.69 18.28 -3.36
C CYS A 234 -3.51 17.31 -3.16
N LEU A 235 -2.64 17.16 -4.16
CA LEU A 235 -1.50 16.24 -4.11
C LEU A 235 -0.16 16.96 -3.90
N PHE A 236 -0.16 18.25 -3.51
CA PHE A 236 1.07 19.02 -3.38
C PHE A 236 2.12 18.36 -2.46
N PRO A 237 1.81 17.85 -1.25
CA PRO A 237 2.81 17.22 -0.38
C PRO A 237 3.46 16.00 -1.03
N TYR A 238 2.65 15.19 -1.71
CA TYR A 238 3.12 14.00 -2.43
C TYR A 238 4.03 14.39 -3.60
N ARG A 239 3.62 15.35 -4.42
CA ARG A 239 4.40 15.83 -5.57
C ARG A 239 5.67 16.55 -5.14
N PHE A 240 5.61 17.32 -4.05
CA PHE A 240 6.77 17.97 -3.44
C PHE A 240 7.79 16.93 -2.98
N MET A 241 7.34 15.84 -2.34
CA MET A 241 8.23 14.74 -1.95
C MET A 241 8.90 14.10 -3.17
N TYR A 242 8.14 13.81 -4.24
CA TYR A 242 8.72 13.28 -5.48
C TYR A 242 9.71 14.26 -6.13
N TRP A 243 9.38 15.54 -6.15
CA TRP A 243 10.27 16.60 -6.62
C TRP A 243 11.54 16.65 -5.79
N PHE A 244 11.43 16.62 -4.47
CA PHE A 244 12.57 16.65 -3.55
C PHE A 244 13.49 15.44 -3.73
N MET A 245 12.92 14.23 -3.76
CA MET A 245 13.67 13.00 -4.01
C MET A 245 14.34 13.04 -5.39
N TRP A 246 13.66 13.57 -6.41
CA TRP A 246 14.20 13.70 -7.77
C TRP A 246 15.36 14.70 -7.80
N ASN A 247 15.26 15.82 -7.08
CA ASN A 247 16.37 16.77 -6.97
C ASN A 247 17.59 16.12 -6.31
N ILE A 248 17.41 15.40 -5.19
CA ILE A 248 18.51 14.65 -4.55
C ILE A 248 19.11 13.67 -5.56
N ARG A 249 18.28 12.89 -6.26
CA ARG A 249 18.75 11.95 -7.28
C ARG A 249 19.53 12.67 -8.39
N SER A 250 19.07 13.85 -8.82
CA SER A 250 19.74 14.63 -9.87
C SER A 250 21.13 15.13 -9.47
N LEU A 251 21.36 15.35 -8.17
CA LEU A 251 22.66 15.75 -7.62
C LEU A 251 23.62 14.56 -7.50
N VAL A 252 23.10 13.37 -7.16
CA VAL A 252 23.91 12.16 -6.96
C VAL A 252 24.22 11.45 -8.27
N ASP A 253 23.24 11.36 -9.17
CA ASP A 253 23.33 10.61 -10.42
C ASP A 253 23.84 11.47 -11.57
N LYS A 254 25.14 11.36 -11.83
CA LYS A 254 25.87 12.08 -12.90
C LYS A 254 25.73 11.44 -14.28
N GLN A 255 25.12 10.25 -14.39
CA GLN A 255 24.84 9.59 -15.66
C GLN A 255 23.32 9.42 -15.86
N PRO A 256 22.60 10.53 -16.12
CA PRO A 256 21.13 10.52 -16.14
C PRO A 256 20.52 9.74 -17.31
N VAL A 257 21.32 9.43 -18.33
CA VAL A 257 20.88 8.81 -19.59
C VAL A 257 21.85 7.69 -19.96
N VAL A 258 21.29 6.52 -20.18
CA VAL A 258 21.99 5.31 -20.63
C VAL A 258 21.46 4.94 -22.01
N SER A 259 22.38 4.71 -22.95
CA SER A 259 22.02 4.24 -24.29
C SER A 259 21.81 2.73 -24.25
N VAL A 260 20.66 2.26 -24.76
CA VAL A 260 20.31 0.84 -24.82
C VAL A 260 20.54 0.32 -26.24
N LEU A 261 20.01 1.04 -27.22
CA LEU A 261 20.26 0.85 -28.66
C LEU A 261 20.74 2.20 -29.24
N PRO A 262 21.38 2.22 -30.42
CA PRO A 262 21.87 3.48 -31.02
C PRO A 262 20.84 4.61 -31.10
N TRP A 263 19.56 4.26 -31.24
CA TRP A 263 18.43 5.19 -31.32
C TRP A 263 17.58 5.27 -30.04
N LEU A 264 17.81 4.39 -29.04
CA LEU A 264 16.96 4.25 -27.84
C LEU A 264 17.76 4.48 -26.56
N SER A 265 17.38 5.51 -25.82
CA SER A 265 17.98 5.87 -24.54
C SER A 265 16.98 5.79 -23.39
N VAL A 266 17.45 5.42 -22.21
CA VAL A 266 16.64 5.30 -20.98
C VAL A 266 17.27 6.08 -19.84
N GLY A 267 16.46 6.65 -18.94
CA GLY A 267 17.01 7.39 -17.82
C GLY A 267 16.03 7.91 -16.79
N ARG A 268 16.58 8.76 -15.91
CA ARG A 268 15.80 9.58 -14.97
C ARG A 268 15.35 10.84 -15.65
N ARG A 269 14.28 11.47 -15.19
CA ARG A 269 13.92 12.80 -15.66
C ARG A 269 15.11 13.76 -15.59
N LEU A 270 15.41 14.42 -16.69
CA LEU A 270 16.50 15.41 -16.79
C LEU A 270 16.17 16.66 -15.98
N SER A 271 17.20 17.23 -15.37
CA SER A 271 17.18 18.50 -14.65
C SER A 271 17.91 19.58 -15.45
N MET A 272 17.75 20.83 -15.04
CA MET A 272 18.46 21.97 -15.64
C MET A 272 19.99 21.86 -15.57
N MET A 273 20.51 21.10 -14.61
CA MET A 273 21.96 20.91 -14.45
C MET A 273 22.54 19.87 -15.42
N ASP A 274 21.69 19.07 -16.06
CA ASP A 274 22.13 18.05 -17.00
C ASP A 274 22.49 18.71 -18.35
N LYS A 275 23.49 18.15 -19.05
CA LYS A 275 23.88 18.65 -20.37
C LYS A 275 22.69 18.51 -21.35
N PRO A 276 22.41 19.54 -22.18
CA PRO A 276 21.35 19.45 -23.18
C PRO A 276 21.64 18.31 -24.15
N ARG A 277 20.58 17.61 -24.55
CA ARG A 277 20.65 16.50 -25.51
C ARG A 277 19.47 16.60 -26.46
N ASN A 278 19.73 16.37 -27.74
CA ASN A 278 18.71 16.48 -28.78
C ASN A 278 18.12 15.10 -29.03
N PHE A 279 16.97 14.83 -28.42
CA PHE A 279 16.15 13.67 -28.73
C PHE A 279 15.01 14.10 -29.63
N THR A 280 14.66 13.32 -30.65
CA THR A 280 13.50 13.66 -31.50
C THR A 280 12.17 13.34 -30.83
N HIS A 281 12.17 12.33 -29.95
CA HIS A 281 10.98 11.84 -29.28
C HIS A 281 11.26 11.57 -27.80
N VAL A 282 10.33 11.93 -26.93
CA VAL A 282 10.40 11.72 -25.48
C VAL A 282 9.17 10.97 -25.01
N ILE A 283 9.37 9.82 -24.36
CA ILE A 283 8.31 9.04 -23.72
C ILE A 283 8.44 9.19 -22.20
N ASP A 284 7.43 9.82 -21.60
CA ASP A 284 7.35 10.07 -20.17
C ASP A 284 6.41 9.07 -19.49
N LEU A 285 7.01 8.19 -18.68
CA LEU A 285 6.30 7.16 -17.93
C LEU A 285 5.89 7.61 -16.51
N SER A 286 6.26 8.82 -16.10
CA SER A 286 5.96 9.33 -14.76
C SER A 286 4.53 9.86 -14.65
N SER A 287 3.84 9.53 -13.58
CA SER A 287 2.53 10.12 -13.24
C SER A 287 2.63 11.21 -12.15
N GLU A 288 3.73 11.24 -11.39
CA GLU A 288 3.83 12.02 -10.15
C GLU A 288 4.28 13.46 -10.34
N LEU A 289 5.00 13.77 -11.41
CA LEU A 289 5.49 15.12 -11.67
C LEU A 289 4.91 15.62 -12.98
N SER A 290 4.41 16.87 -12.96
CA SER A 290 4.00 17.55 -14.19
C SER A 290 5.21 17.75 -15.08
N LEU A 291 4.99 17.79 -16.38
CA LEU A 291 5.97 18.34 -17.30
C LEU A 291 6.29 19.77 -16.85
N MET A 292 7.57 20.12 -16.85
CA MET A 292 8.03 21.47 -16.56
C MET A 292 8.45 22.07 -17.89
N SER A 293 7.82 23.18 -18.28
CA SER A 293 7.94 23.83 -19.59
C SER A 293 9.31 24.46 -19.87
N THR A 294 10.30 24.18 -19.04
CA THR A 294 11.64 24.77 -19.10
C THR A 294 12.74 23.71 -19.11
N LEU A 295 12.40 22.43 -19.13
CA LEU A 295 13.40 21.36 -19.19
C LEU A 295 13.93 21.19 -20.62
N HIS A 296 15.21 20.82 -20.74
CA HIS A 296 16.08 20.70 -21.93
C HIS A 296 15.58 19.89 -23.16
N TYR A 297 14.28 19.64 -23.26
CA TYR A 297 13.61 18.97 -24.37
C TYR A 297 12.99 19.96 -25.38
N ASP A 298 13.23 21.28 -25.22
CA ASP A 298 12.50 22.35 -25.92
C ASP A 298 12.54 22.27 -27.46
N ASP A 299 13.62 21.75 -28.06
CA ASP A 299 13.69 21.57 -29.52
C ASP A 299 12.80 20.40 -30.02
N ALA A 300 12.54 19.42 -29.15
CA ALA A 300 11.69 18.26 -29.41
C ALA A 300 10.24 18.48 -28.96
N TYR A 301 9.87 19.71 -28.60
CA TYR A 301 8.56 20.03 -28.05
C TYR A 301 7.74 20.95 -28.97
N GLN A 302 8.32 21.38 -30.09
CA GLN A 302 7.62 22.24 -31.04
C GLN A 302 6.56 21.49 -31.88
N GLY A 303 6.42 20.16 -31.72
CA GLY A 303 5.36 19.37 -32.35
C GLY A 303 4.65 18.43 -31.38
N GLU A 304 3.32 18.34 -31.47
CA GLU A 304 2.47 17.41 -30.68
C GLU A 304 2.89 15.93 -30.81
N ASN A 305 3.65 15.57 -31.85
CA ASN A 305 4.09 14.20 -32.12
C ASN A 305 5.36 13.77 -31.36
N GLN A 306 6.11 14.71 -30.76
CA GLN A 306 7.44 14.45 -30.24
C GLN A 306 7.48 14.16 -28.73
N TYR A 307 6.49 14.60 -27.96
CA TYR A 307 6.31 14.21 -26.55
C TYR A 307 5.11 13.27 -26.38
N ARG A 308 5.32 12.13 -25.72
CA ARG A 308 4.25 11.17 -25.40
C ARG A 308 4.26 10.83 -23.91
N CYS A 309 3.14 11.09 -23.24
CA CYS A 309 2.95 10.68 -21.85
C CYS A 309 2.21 9.33 -21.80
N LEU A 310 2.88 8.31 -21.27
CA LEU A 310 2.32 6.97 -21.01
C LEU A 310 2.44 6.71 -19.50
N PRO A 311 1.61 7.37 -18.67
CA PRO A 311 1.83 7.43 -17.23
C PRO A 311 1.67 6.05 -16.59
N LEU A 312 2.63 5.68 -15.73
CA LEU A 312 2.59 4.46 -14.90
C LEU A 312 2.75 4.83 -13.43
N LEU A 313 1.97 4.18 -12.56
CA LEU A 313 2.12 4.34 -11.12
C LEU A 313 3.42 3.72 -10.63
N ASP A 314 4.10 4.41 -9.71
CA ASP A 314 5.30 3.87 -9.09
C ASP A 314 5.00 2.63 -8.24
N LEU A 315 5.91 1.64 -8.26
CA LEU A 315 5.83 0.42 -7.45
C LEU A 315 4.59 -0.48 -7.73
N GLN A 316 3.85 -0.25 -8.81
CA GLN A 316 2.79 -1.15 -9.30
C GLN A 316 3.32 -2.08 -10.40
N PRO A 317 2.85 -3.34 -10.45
CA PRO A 317 3.27 -4.26 -11.51
C PRO A 317 2.85 -3.74 -12.88
N ILE A 318 3.70 -3.99 -13.89
CA ILE A 318 3.38 -3.63 -15.27
C ILE A 318 2.34 -4.59 -15.82
N THR A 319 1.34 -4.04 -16.51
CA THR A 319 0.31 -4.84 -17.18
C THR A 319 0.70 -5.14 -18.62
N MET A 320 0.18 -6.24 -19.17
CA MET A 320 0.36 -6.57 -20.60
C MET A 320 -0.13 -5.43 -21.50
N ALA A 321 -1.25 -4.79 -21.15
CA ALA A 321 -1.80 -3.70 -21.94
C ALA A 321 -0.85 -2.49 -22.00
N ASP A 322 -0.26 -2.12 -20.87
CA ASP A 322 0.72 -1.02 -20.81
C ASP A 322 1.99 -1.38 -21.61
N ALA A 323 2.48 -2.61 -21.47
CA ALA A 323 3.66 -3.11 -22.19
C ALA A 323 3.44 -3.11 -23.71
N VAL A 324 2.30 -3.63 -24.18
CA VAL A 324 1.95 -3.65 -25.61
C VAL A 324 1.80 -2.23 -26.16
N LEU A 325 1.06 -1.35 -25.46
CA LEU A 325 0.89 0.04 -25.88
C LEU A 325 2.23 0.78 -26.02
N PHE A 326 3.14 0.56 -25.08
CA PHE A 326 4.49 1.13 -25.15
C PHE A 326 5.29 0.58 -26.33
N CYS A 327 5.26 -0.74 -26.56
CA CYS A 327 6.00 -1.35 -27.67
C CYS A 327 5.47 -0.87 -29.03
N GLU A 328 4.15 -0.86 -29.21
CA GLU A 328 3.51 -0.31 -30.41
C GLU A 328 3.89 1.16 -30.62
N SER A 329 3.93 1.95 -29.54
CA SER A 329 4.31 3.36 -29.63
C SER A 329 5.74 3.57 -30.15
N LEU A 330 6.66 2.66 -29.82
CA LEU A 330 8.05 2.69 -30.28
C LEU A 330 8.16 2.25 -31.75
N GLU A 331 7.44 1.21 -32.17
CA GLU A 331 7.45 0.77 -33.57
C GLU A 331 6.86 1.80 -34.53
N VAL A 332 5.81 2.52 -34.11
CA VAL A 332 5.28 3.65 -34.89
C VAL A 332 6.36 4.72 -35.12
N ILE A 333 7.19 5.01 -34.12
CA ILE A 333 8.29 5.97 -34.25
C ILE A 333 9.41 5.40 -35.13
N LYS A 334 9.77 4.14 -34.95
CA LYS A 334 10.82 3.46 -35.71
C LYS A 334 10.51 3.34 -37.20
N ASN A 335 9.24 3.17 -37.55
CA ASN A 335 8.75 3.11 -38.94
C ASN A 335 8.60 4.50 -39.59
N SER A 336 8.93 5.59 -38.88
CA SER A 336 9.01 6.92 -39.48
C SER A 336 10.28 7.05 -40.33
N ASN A 337 10.17 7.61 -41.55
CA ASN A 337 11.28 7.71 -42.52
C ASN A 337 12.32 8.81 -42.18
N GLU A 338 12.33 9.34 -40.95
CA GLU A 338 13.19 10.43 -40.53
C GLU A 338 14.27 9.93 -39.56
N ALA A 339 15.39 10.66 -39.45
CA ALA A 339 16.40 10.35 -38.45
C ALA A 339 15.80 10.55 -37.04
N PHE A 340 15.62 9.47 -36.30
CA PHE A 340 14.98 9.49 -34.98
C PHE A 340 15.94 9.10 -33.85
N SER A 341 15.67 9.66 -32.68
CA SER A 341 16.27 9.31 -31.39
C SER A 341 15.19 9.42 -30.31
N VAL A 342 15.00 8.34 -29.55
CA VAL A 342 13.95 8.20 -28.54
C VAL A 342 14.56 8.19 -27.15
N TYR A 343 13.99 9.00 -26.26
CA TYR A 343 14.33 9.00 -24.84
C TYR A 343 13.15 8.59 -23.97
N VAL A 344 13.34 7.51 -23.21
CA VAL A 344 12.33 6.98 -22.29
C VAL A 344 12.75 7.26 -20.86
N HIS A 345 11.91 7.97 -20.10
CA HIS A 345 12.22 8.25 -18.70
C HIS A 345 11.05 8.00 -17.77
N CYS A 346 11.38 7.75 -16.50
CA CYS A 346 10.47 7.92 -15.38
C CYS A 346 11.07 8.94 -14.41
N THR A 347 10.43 9.19 -13.27
CA THR A 347 10.90 10.21 -12.33
C THR A 347 12.34 9.95 -11.87
N MET A 348 12.64 8.73 -11.42
CA MET A 348 13.97 8.36 -10.89
C MET A 348 14.86 7.61 -11.86
N GLY A 349 14.31 7.05 -12.94
CA GLY A 349 15.07 6.27 -13.91
C GLY A 349 15.66 4.98 -13.36
N ILE A 350 14.92 4.27 -12.48
CA ILE A 350 15.45 3.08 -11.77
C ILE A 350 14.68 1.80 -12.12
N SER A 351 13.34 1.87 -12.19
CA SER A 351 12.50 0.66 -12.29
C SER A 351 11.55 0.72 -13.48
N ARG A 352 10.52 1.59 -13.44
CA ARG A 352 9.52 1.78 -14.52
C ARG A 352 10.11 1.84 -15.93
N SER A 353 11.02 2.78 -16.17
CA SER A 353 11.61 2.99 -17.48
C SER A 353 12.40 1.78 -17.98
N TYR A 354 13.24 1.18 -17.12
CA TYR A 354 13.97 -0.03 -17.46
C TYR A 354 13.05 -1.24 -17.71
N ALA A 355 11.95 -1.35 -17.00
CA ALA A 355 11.04 -2.47 -17.17
C ALA A 355 10.21 -2.37 -18.47
N MET A 356 9.84 -1.15 -18.89
CA MET A 356 9.24 -0.94 -20.20
C MET A 356 10.25 -1.19 -21.34
N ILE A 357 11.51 -0.76 -21.17
CA ILE A 357 12.59 -1.10 -22.11
C ILE A 357 12.81 -2.62 -22.18
N ALA A 358 12.82 -3.32 -21.04
CA ALA A 358 12.93 -4.77 -21.02
C ALA A 358 11.79 -5.43 -21.81
N SER A 359 10.57 -4.94 -21.62
CA SER A 359 9.38 -5.40 -22.35
C SER A 359 9.58 -5.21 -23.86
N TYR A 360 10.06 -4.05 -24.30
CA TYR A 360 10.32 -3.80 -25.72
C TYR A 360 11.45 -4.66 -26.31
N LEU A 361 12.56 -4.86 -25.60
CA LEU A 361 13.68 -5.69 -26.09
C LEU A 361 13.23 -7.15 -26.30
N VAL A 362 12.37 -7.65 -25.42
CA VAL A 362 11.78 -8.99 -25.56
C VAL A 362 10.77 -9.03 -26.70
N TRP A 363 9.87 -8.04 -26.75
CA TRP A 363 8.84 -7.95 -27.78
C TRP A 363 9.42 -7.85 -29.20
N SER A 364 10.47 -7.05 -29.39
CA SER A 364 11.16 -6.87 -30.69
C SER A 364 12.07 -8.04 -31.09
N GLY A 365 12.38 -8.94 -30.15
CA GLY A 365 13.29 -10.07 -30.35
C GLY A 365 14.77 -9.73 -30.23
N GLU A 366 15.11 -8.53 -29.75
CA GLU A 366 16.50 -8.10 -29.49
C GLU A 366 17.11 -8.82 -28.28
N CYS A 367 16.27 -9.31 -27.35
CA CYS A 367 16.73 -10.06 -26.18
C CYS A 367 15.74 -11.15 -25.75
N GLU A 368 16.25 -12.29 -25.28
CA GLU A 368 15.41 -13.35 -24.71
C GLU A 368 14.82 -12.93 -23.34
N PRO A 369 13.59 -13.36 -23.00
CA PRO A 369 12.94 -13.05 -21.71
C PRO A 369 13.82 -13.35 -20.48
N CYS A 370 14.58 -14.44 -20.52
CA CYS A 370 15.43 -14.87 -19.40
C CYS A 370 16.69 -14.01 -19.23
N LYS A 371 17.18 -13.38 -20.30
CA LYS A 371 18.47 -12.66 -20.33
C LYS A 371 18.31 -11.15 -20.17
N VAL A 372 17.13 -10.60 -20.45
CA VAL A 372 16.91 -9.15 -20.52
C VAL A 372 17.24 -8.40 -19.21
N LYS A 373 16.91 -8.99 -18.05
CA LYS A 373 17.20 -8.37 -16.75
C LYS A 373 18.71 -8.29 -16.50
N ALA A 374 19.44 -9.35 -16.82
CA ALA A 374 20.89 -9.39 -16.69
C ALA A 374 21.55 -8.40 -17.67
N TYR A 375 21.09 -8.35 -18.92
CA TYR A 375 21.56 -7.39 -19.92
C TYR A 375 21.41 -5.95 -19.45
N LEU A 376 20.23 -5.54 -18.99
CA LEU A 376 20.01 -4.17 -18.51
C LEU A 376 20.81 -3.85 -17.23
N SER A 377 21.06 -4.85 -16.38
CA SER A 377 21.95 -4.71 -15.22
C SER A 377 23.40 -4.42 -15.62
N THR A 378 23.87 -4.89 -16.78
CA THR A 378 25.23 -4.56 -17.27
C THR A 378 25.32 -3.11 -17.76
N LEU A 379 24.24 -2.59 -18.36
CA LEU A 379 24.16 -1.21 -18.80
C LEU A 379 24.01 -0.22 -17.64
N ASN A 380 23.21 -0.59 -16.63
CA ASN A 380 23.07 0.19 -15.41
C ASN A 380 22.90 -0.72 -14.18
N PRO A 381 23.92 -0.82 -13.32
CA PRO A 381 23.86 -1.66 -12.12
C PRO A 381 22.84 -1.16 -11.08
N HIS A 382 22.36 0.08 -11.22
CA HIS A 382 21.34 0.65 -10.34
C HIS A 382 19.91 0.36 -10.80
N ALA A 383 19.70 -0.30 -11.94
CA ALA A 383 18.38 -0.69 -12.40
C ALA A 383 17.76 -1.75 -11.45
N MET A 384 16.54 -1.47 -10.95
CA MET A 384 15.84 -2.37 -10.03
C MET A 384 14.64 -3.05 -10.71
N LEU A 385 14.90 -4.20 -11.33
CA LEU A 385 13.90 -5.03 -12.02
C LEU A 385 13.50 -6.23 -11.17
N ARG A 386 12.80 -5.97 -10.06
CA ARG A 386 12.32 -7.02 -9.15
C ARG A 386 11.23 -7.87 -9.80
N GLU A 387 11.16 -9.15 -9.44
CA GLU A 387 10.19 -10.10 -10.00
C GLU A 387 8.74 -9.66 -9.82
N ARG A 388 8.38 -9.14 -8.63
CA ARG A 388 7.04 -8.61 -8.34
C ARG A 388 6.62 -7.47 -9.27
N TYR A 389 7.59 -6.76 -9.84
CA TYR A 389 7.36 -5.57 -10.64
C TYR A 389 7.31 -5.89 -12.14
N LEU A 390 8.21 -6.78 -12.59
CA LEU A 390 8.26 -7.30 -13.95
C LEU A 390 8.41 -8.83 -13.86
N GLU A 391 7.28 -9.53 -13.99
CA GLU A 391 7.24 -10.99 -13.90
C GLU A 391 7.81 -11.61 -15.19
N GLN A 392 8.56 -12.71 -15.06
CA GLN A 392 9.09 -13.44 -16.21
C GLN A 392 7.98 -14.03 -17.09
N GLU A 393 6.87 -14.45 -16.49
CA GLU A 393 5.67 -14.92 -17.22
C GLU A 393 5.07 -13.83 -18.11
N LEU A 394 5.09 -12.57 -17.64
CA LEU A 394 4.66 -11.41 -18.45
C LEU A 394 5.53 -11.27 -19.69
N LEU A 395 6.85 -11.35 -19.54
CA LEU A 395 7.80 -11.25 -20.65
C LEU A 395 7.67 -12.40 -21.64
N GLN A 396 7.41 -13.62 -21.16
CA GLN A 396 7.16 -14.78 -22.03
C GLN A 396 5.89 -14.57 -22.86
N LYS A 397 4.77 -14.21 -22.23
CA LYS A 397 3.51 -13.90 -22.92
C LYS A 397 3.67 -12.77 -23.93
N LEU A 398 4.48 -11.76 -23.60
CA LEU A 398 4.76 -10.64 -24.49
C LEU A 398 5.56 -11.06 -25.74
N SER A 399 6.51 -11.98 -25.57
CA SER A 399 7.27 -12.57 -26.68
C SER A 399 6.38 -13.45 -27.56
N GLU A 400 5.48 -14.24 -26.98
CA GLU A 400 4.54 -15.07 -27.73
C GLU A 400 3.57 -14.19 -28.53
N TYR A 401 3.01 -13.16 -27.88
CA TYR A 401 2.12 -12.19 -28.51
C TYR A 401 2.75 -11.46 -29.70
N SER A 402 4.05 -11.12 -29.62
CA SER A 402 4.74 -10.46 -30.74
C SER A 402 4.96 -11.39 -31.94
N VAL A 403 5.21 -12.67 -31.70
CA VAL A 403 5.36 -13.70 -32.73
C VAL A 403 4.03 -13.98 -33.41
N GLU A 404 2.94 -14.08 -32.65
CA GLU A 404 1.58 -14.32 -33.18
C GLU A 404 1.08 -13.18 -34.05
N ARG A 405 1.40 -11.93 -33.69
CA ARG A 405 1.10 -10.78 -34.54
C ARG A 405 1.97 -10.69 -35.80
N GLY A 406 2.96 -11.57 -35.91
CA GLY A 406 3.79 -11.74 -37.10
C GLY A 406 4.54 -10.47 -37.46
N LYS A 407 5.48 -10.03 -36.61
CA LYS A 407 6.40 -8.90 -36.83
C LYS A 407 5.87 -7.79 -37.76
#